data_AF-A0AA45MUE6-F1
#
_entry.id   AF-A0AA45MUE6-F1
#
_cell.length_a   1.000
_cell.length_b   1.000
_cell.length_c   1.000
_cell.angle_alpha   90.00
_cell.angle_beta   90.00
_cell.angle_gamma   90.00
#
_symmetry.space_group_name_H-M   'P 1'
#
loop_
_entity.id
_entity.type
_entity.pdbx_description
1 polymer ?
#
loop_
_entity_poly.entity_id
_entity_poly.type
_entity_poly.pdbx_seq_one_letter_code
_entity_poly.pdbx_strand_id
1 'polypeptide(L)'
;MGAIVRAECLISGGEKNDDPMPLARQLARQAQAKGSLAAGFVLYEIFALDPKYSYAPGGKVDMNRYNALAATPVAQRGEQIEALNGLSSAVSAGHERAVTTTLGYLITTIAPGNLDRTIGIATGMQRAKMSIPPALAGDVQLAQYIKKLGVSQTSVSTFKNAYGSALAAAALQIRGINNDAACEVKDIKIVRIDGVEPIANAVYLSLNQPLENSYLVQGSWSESWTFAGCDKTATVKMLFTADGWGGAHYSSSPIKLH
;
A
#
# COMPACT_ATOMS: atom_id res chain seq x y z
N MET A 1 21.71 -13.48 -25.80
CA MET A 1 20.58 -12.98 -24.97
C MET A 1 21.14 -11.96 -23.99
N GLY A 2 20.57 -10.75 -23.90
CA GLY A 2 21.02 -9.73 -22.95
C GLY A 2 20.76 -10.17 -21.49
N ALA A 3 21.53 -9.64 -20.53
CA ALA A 3 21.41 -10.04 -19.12
C ALA A 3 19.98 -9.84 -18.56
N ILE A 4 19.28 -8.77 -18.96
CA ILE A 4 17.88 -8.53 -18.58
C ILE A 4 16.93 -9.58 -19.13
N VAL A 5 16.99 -9.83 -20.44
CA VAL A 5 16.13 -10.83 -21.07
C VAL A 5 16.31 -12.20 -20.41
N ARG A 6 17.56 -12.53 -20.06
CA ARG A 6 17.85 -13.78 -19.34
C ARG A 6 17.27 -13.78 -17.92
N ALA A 7 17.39 -12.67 -17.17
CA ALA A 7 16.77 -12.53 -15.85
C ALA A 7 15.25 -12.70 -15.92
N GLU A 8 14.59 -12.10 -16.92
CA GLU A 8 13.16 -12.24 -17.18
C GLU A 8 12.79 -13.70 -17.54
N CYS A 9 13.58 -14.40 -18.35
CA CYS A 9 13.38 -15.81 -18.65
C CYS A 9 13.49 -16.69 -17.39
N LEU A 10 14.41 -16.39 -16.46
CA LEU A 10 14.54 -17.13 -15.20
C LEU A 10 13.31 -16.95 -14.31
N ILE A 11 12.82 -15.72 -14.11
CA ILE A 11 11.67 -15.46 -13.22
C ILE A 11 10.32 -15.89 -13.81
N SER A 12 10.23 -16.00 -15.14
CA SER A 12 9.04 -16.50 -15.84
C SER A 12 9.03 -18.01 -16.06
N GLY A 13 10.12 -18.71 -15.70
CA GLY A 13 10.28 -20.15 -15.95
C GLY A 13 10.61 -20.52 -17.40
N GLY A 14 10.91 -19.54 -18.25
CA GLY A 14 11.40 -19.74 -19.63
C GLY A 14 12.83 -20.30 -19.70
N GLU A 15 13.64 -20.07 -18.67
CA GLU A 15 14.95 -20.72 -18.47
C GLU A 15 14.89 -21.57 -17.19
N LYS A 16 15.23 -22.87 -17.30
CA LYS A 16 15.29 -23.76 -16.14
C LYS A 16 16.57 -23.51 -15.35
N ASN A 17 16.43 -23.34 -14.04
CA ASN A 17 17.52 -23.27 -13.08
C ASN A 17 17.01 -23.79 -11.73
N ASP A 18 17.86 -24.47 -10.96
CA ASP A 18 17.49 -25.03 -9.65
C ASP A 18 17.24 -23.93 -8.61
N ASP A 19 17.91 -22.78 -8.75
CA ASP A 19 17.73 -21.60 -7.91
C ASP A 19 17.71 -20.31 -8.77
N PRO A 20 16.59 -20.03 -9.45
CA PRO A 20 16.53 -18.98 -10.46
C PRO A 20 16.61 -17.57 -9.88
N MET A 21 16.18 -17.35 -8.64
CA MET A 21 16.02 -16.01 -8.07
C MET A 21 17.36 -15.30 -7.80
N PRO A 22 18.38 -15.94 -7.17
CA PRO A 22 19.69 -15.32 -7.00
C PRO A 22 20.39 -15.02 -8.33
N LEU A 23 20.31 -15.92 -9.30
CA LEU A 23 20.91 -15.71 -10.62
C LEU A 23 20.22 -14.57 -11.37
N ALA A 24 18.88 -14.52 -11.37
CA ALA A 24 18.13 -13.42 -11.97
C ALA A 24 18.50 -12.08 -11.32
N ARG A 25 18.63 -12.03 -9.99
CA ARG A 25 19.05 -10.83 -9.24
C ARG A 25 20.45 -10.38 -9.64
N GLN A 26 21.40 -11.31 -9.74
CA GLN A 26 22.76 -11.01 -10.19
C GLN A 26 22.77 -10.42 -11.61
N LEU A 27 22.01 -11.01 -12.54
CA LEU A 27 21.91 -10.54 -13.92
C LEU A 27 21.26 -9.16 -14.02
N ALA A 28 20.21 -8.91 -13.24
CA ALA A 28 19.56 -7.61 -13.17
C ALA A 28 20.52 -6.53 -12.60
N ARG A 29 21.26 -6.84 -11.53
CA ARG A 29 22.31 -5.94 -11.00
C ARG A 29 23.38 -5.61 -12.05
N GLN A 30 23.87 -6.61 -12.77
CA GLN A 30 24.86 -6.41 -13.84
C GLN A 30 24.33 -5.51 -14.96
N ALA A 31 23.07 -5.67 -15.34
CA ALA A 31 22.45 -4.82 -16.34
C ALA A 31 22.19 -3.39 -15.84
N GLN A 32 21.81 -3.22 -14.57
CA GLN A 32 21.66 -1.91 -13.95
C GLN A 32 23.00 -1.17 -13.90
N ALA A 33 24.09 -1.87 -13.54
CA ALA A 33 25.44 -1.32 -13.56
C ALA A 33 25.90 -0.89 -14.97
N LYS A 34 25.27 -1.44 -16.03
CA LYS A 34 25.48 -1.05 -17.43
C LYS A 34 24.49 0.00 -17.94
N GLY A 35 23.68 0.59 -17.06
CA GLY A 35 22.74 1.67 -17.40
C GLY A 35 21.40 1.22 -17.97
N SER A 36 21.02 -0.05 -17.83
CA SER A 36 19.69 -0.50 -18.28
C SER A 36 18.57 0.09 -17.42
N LEU A 37 17.65 0.84 -18.06
CA LEU A 37 16.51 1.47 -17.40
C LEU A 37 15.49 0.44 -16.86
N ALA A 38 15.36 -0.71 -17.52
CA ALA A 38 14.46 -1.79 -17.12
C ALA A 38 14.99 -2.60 -15.92
N ALA A 39 16.30 -2.57 -15.68
CA ALA A 39 16.93 -3.42 -14.66
C ALA A 39 16.37 -3.20 -13.25
N GLY A 40 16.13 -1.94 -12.87
CA GLY A 40 15.55 -1.61 -11.58
C GLY A 40 14.13 -2.16 -11.41
N PHE A 41 13.34 -2.16 -12.48
CA PHE A 41 12.01 -2.77 -12.49
C PHE A 41 12.08 -4.29 -12.37
N VAL A 42 13.00 -4.94 -13.09
CA VAL A 42 13.20 -6.40 -13.00
C VAL A 42 13.67 -6.83 -11.61
N LEU A 43 14.51 -6.03 -10.92
CA LEU A 43 14.86 -6.30 -9.51
C LEU A 43 13.62 -6.33 -8.60
N TYR A 44 12.68 -5.43 -8.83
CA TYR A 44 11.40 -5.44 -8.12
C TYR A 44 10.56 -6.68 -8.44
N GLU A 45 10.46 -7.07 -9.71
CA GLU A 45 9.73 -8.28 -10.11
C GLU A 45 10.35 -9.54 -9.49
N ILE A 46 11.68 -9.65 -9.47
CA ILE A 46 12.39 -10.75 -8.81
C ILE A 46 12.00 -10.81 -7.34
N PHE A 47 12.04 -9.69 -6.61
CA PHE A 47 11.64 -9.65 -5.21
C PHE A 47 10.18 -10.05 -4.99
N ALA A 48 9.27 -9.55 -5.83
CA ALA A 48 7.84 -9.82 -5.71
C ALA A 48 7.47 -11.28 -6.05
N LEU A 49 8.23 -11.93 -6.94
CA LEU A 49 8.00 -13.32 -7.36
C LEU A 49 8.79 -14.34 -6.54
N ASP A 50 9.79 -13.91 -5.76
CA ASP A 50 10.61 -14.80 -4.94
C ASP A 50 9.74 -15.45 -3.83
N PRO A 51 9.59 -16.78 -3.81
CA PRO A 51 8.77 -17.49 -2.83
C PRO A 51 9.21 -17.28 -1.38
N LYS A 52 10.46 -16.82 -1.17
CA LYS A 52 11.01 -16.42 0.13
C LYS A 52 10.23 -15.26 0.75
N TYR A 53 9.73 -14.33 -0.07
CA TYR A 53 9.00 -13.12 0.37
C TYR A 53 7.49 -13.23 0.20
N SER A 54 6.99 -14.40 -0.22
CA SER A 54 5.56 -14.67 -0.35
C SER A 54 4.96 -15.28 0.91
N TYR A 55 3.89 -14.65 1.40
CA TYR A 55 3.05 -15.17 2.47
C TYR A 55 1.79 -15.88 1.95
N ALA A 56 1.64 -16.07 0.63
CA ALA A 56 0.50 -16.77 0.05
C ALA A 56 0.92 -17.85 -0.96
N PRO A 57 1.74 -18.84 -0.55
CA PRO A 57 2.19 -19.89 -1.47
C PRO A 57 0.98 -20.67 -2.02
N GLY A 58 0.88 -20.78 -3.35
CA GLY A 58 -0.26 -21.43 -4.00
C GLY A 58 -1.60 -20.69 -3.84
N GLY A 59 -1.56 -19.39 -3.49
CA GLY A 59 -2.74 -18.52 -3.40
C GLY A 59 -3.49 -18.57 -2.07
N LYS A 60 -3.05 -19.38 -1.11
CA LYS A 60 -3.61 -19.39 0.26
C LYS A 60 -2.74 -18.60 1.20
N VAL A 61 -3.32 -17.62 1.89
CA VAL A 61 -2.62 -16.81 2.90
C VAL A 61 -2.16 -17.68 4.07
N ASP A 62 -0.87 -17.63 4.35
CA ASP A 62 -0.21 -18.19 5.53
C ASP A 62 0.15 -17.05 6.49
N MET A 63 -0.61 -16.95 7.57
CA MET A 63 -0.43 -15.89 8.56
C MET A 63 0.89 -16.04 9.36
N ASN A 64 1.43 -17.24 9.53
CA ASN A 64 2.71 -17.42 10.21
C ASN A 64 3.84 -16.88 9.35
N ARG A 65 3.81 -17.15 8.04
CA ARG A 65 4.74 -16.55 7.08
C ARG A 65 4.61 -15.05 7.03
N TYR A 66 3.38 -14.54 6.96
CA TYR A 66 3.12 -13.11 6.99
C TYR A 66 3.72 -12.46 8.24
N ASN A 67 3.43 -13.00 9.43
CA ASN A 67 3.94 -12.47 10.70
C ASN A 67 5.47 -12.52 10.78
N ALA A 68 6.11 -13.57 10.24
CA ALA A 68 7.56 -13.68 10.20
C ALA A 68 8.19 -12.62 9.27
N LEU A 69 7.59 -12.37 8.10
CA LEU A 69 8.03 -11.32 7.17
C LEU A 69 7.84 -9.93 7.80
N ALA A 70 6.66 -9.66 8.35
CA ALA A 70 6.31 -8.45 9.10
C ALA A 70 7.32 -8.12 10.21
N ALA A 71 7.73 -9.13 11.00
CA ALA A 71 8.68 -8.98 12.10
C ALA A 71 10.15 -8.79 11.66
N THR A 72 10.46 -8.87 10.36
CA THR A 72 11.84 -8.74 9.87
C THR A 72 12.40 -7.36 10.21
N PRO A 73 13.53 -7.24 10.93
CA PRO A 73 14.15 -5.95 11.24
C PRO A 73 14.64 -5.23 9.98
N VAL A 74 14.63 -3.88 9.98
CA VAL A 74 15.09 -3.07 8.83
C VAL A 74 16.48 -3.47 8.34
N ALA A 75 17.41 -3.78 9.24
CA ALA A 75 18.77 -4.20 8.91
C ALA A 75 18.83 -5.50 8.06
N GLN A 76 17.79 -6.33 8.08
CA GLN A 76 17.70 -7.58 7.33
C GLN A 76 16.88 -7.43 6.03
N ARG A 77 16.36 -6.23 5.74
CA ARG A 77 15.51 -5.95 4.56
C ARG A 77 16.28 -5.48 3.33
N GLY A 78 17.57 -5.81 3.23
CA GLY A 78 18.44 -5.35 2.15
C GLY A 78 17.89 -5.63 0.74
N GLU A 79 17.35 -6.83 0.51
CA GLU A 79 16.76 -7.20 -0.80
C GLU A 79 15.44 -6.45 -1.09
N GLN A 80 14.62 -6.19 -0.07
CA GLN A 80 13.42 -5.37 -0.22
C GLN A 80 13.77 -3.92 -0.54
N ILE A 81 14.76 -3.36 0.16
CA ILE A 81 15.25 -1.99 -0.07
C ILE A 81 15.83 -1.86 -1.47
N GLU A 82 16.64 -2.82 -1.91
CA GLU A 82 17.20 -2.85 -3.26
C GLU A 82 16.09 -2.90 -4.33
N ALA A 83 15.12 -3.79 -4.18
CA ALA A 83 14.00 -3.91 -5.10
C ALA A 83 13.20 -2.62 -5.23
N LEU A 84 12.86 -1.98 -4.11
CA LEU A 84 12.11 -0.72 -4.11
C LEU A 84 12.93 0.45 -4.65
N ASN A 85 14.24 0.51 -4.36
CA ASN A 85 15.13 1.52 -4.96
C ASN A 85 15.32 1.30 -6.46
N GLY A 86 15.34 0.05 -6.92
CA GLY A 86 15.31 -0.33 -8.32
C GLY A 86 14.03 0.18 -9.00
N LEU A 87 12.87 -0.09 -8.39
CA LEU A 87 11.58 0.41 -8.87
C LEU A 87 11.58 1.94 -8.97
N SER A 88 12.04 2.61 -7.92
CA SER A 88 12.17 4.07 -7.83
C SER A 88 13.03 4.66 -8.94
N SER A 89 14.17 4.02 -9.23
CA SER A 89 15.08 4.41 -10.31
C SER A 89 14.43 4.22 -11.68
N ALA A 90 13.73 3.10 -11.90
CA ALA A 90 13.03 2.83 -13.15
C ALA A 90 11.86 3.81 -13.39
N VAL A 91 11.13 4.22 -12.35
CA VAL A 91 10.12 5.29 -12.43
C VAL A 91 10.76 6.61 -12.83
N SER A 92 11.86 6.98 -12.18
CA SER A 92 12.59 8.23 -12.48
C SER A 92 13.11 8.28 -13.91
N ALA A 93 13.42 7.11 -14.48
CA ALA A 93 13.83 6.94 -15.88
C ALA A 93 12.67 6.87 -16.88
N GLY A 94 11.41 6.98 -16.44
CA GLY A 94 10.24 6.93 -17.32
C GLY A 94 9.83 5.53 -17.78
N HIS A 95 10.25 4.46 -17.09
CA HIS A 95 9.87 3.10 -17.46
C HIS A 95 8.38 2.84 -17.17
N GLU A 96 7.57 2.67 -18.21
CA GLU A 96 6.10 2.65 -18.11
C GLU A 96 5.55 1.57 -17.16
N ARG A 97 6.09 0.35 -17.24
CA ARG A 97 5.69 -0.75 -16.34
C ARG A 97 6.05 -0.42 -14.88
N ALA A 98 7.15 0.29 -14.64
CA ALA A 98 7.55 0.68 -13.30
C ALA A 98 6.60 1.74 -12.72
N VAL A 99 6.16 2.71 -13.53
CA VAL A 99 5.17 3.72 -13.14
C VAL A 99 3.86 3.03 -12.73
N THR A 100 3.38 2.11 -13.55
CA THR A 100 2.15 1.36 -13.29
C THR A 100 2.25 0.49 -12.04
N THR A 101 3.36 -0.23 -11.88
CA THR A 101 3.60 -1.06 -10.70
C THR A 101 3.73 -0.23 -9.43
N THR A 102 4.34 0.96 -9.51
CA THR A 102 4.43 1.89 -8.39
C THR A 102 3.06 2.37 -7.93
N LEU A 103 2.13 2.59 -8.86
CA LEU A 103 0.75 2.94 -8.51
C LEU A 103 0.10 1.85 -7.65
N GLY A 104 0.22 0.58 -8.06
CA GLY A 104 -0.27 -0.56 -7.28
C GLY A 104 0.40 -0.69 -5.91
N TYR A 105 1.71 -0.48 -5.86
CA TYR A 105 2.49 -0.48 -4.62
C TYR A 105 2.03 0.60 -3.61
N LEU A 106 1.77 1.83 -4.06
CA LEU A 106 1.33 2.93 -3.18
C LEU A 106 -0.13 2.78 -2.72
N ILE A 107 -0.98 2.15 -3.53
CA ILE A 107 -2.37 1.81 -3.17
C ILE A 107 -2.40 0.88 -1.96
N THR A 108 -1.46 -0.06 -1.88
CA THR A 108 -1.41 -1.09 -0.82
C THR A 108 -0.58 -0.65 0.37
N THR A 109 0.51 0.07 0.16
CA THR A 109 1.51 0.35 1.20
C THR A 109 1.16 1.60 2.02
N ILE A 110 1.17 1.47 3.35
CA ILE A 110 0.99 2.60 4.26
C ILE A 110 2.27 3.43 4.40
N ALA A 111 2.09 4.74 4.29
CA ALA A 111 3.00 5.78 4.77
C ALA A 111 2.38 7.16 4.54
N PRO A 112 2.76 8.17 5.34
CA PRO A 112 2.40 9.55 5.05
C PRO A 112 2.72 9.96 3.62
N GLY A 113 1.74 10.60 2.99
CA GLY A 113 1.85 11.11 1.63
C GLY A 113 1.67 10.05 0.53
N ASN A 114 1.54 8.75 0.83
CA ASN A 114 1.30 7.74 -0.22
C ASN A 114 -0.03 7.94 -0.95
N LEU A 115 -1.06 8.44 -0.26
CA LEU A 115 -2.30 8.85 -0.89
C LEU A 115 -2.08 9.94 -1.95
N ASP A 116 -1.32 10.98 -1.59
CA ASP A 116 -0.99 12.09 -2.49
C ASP A 116 -0.08 11.64 -3.64
N ARG A 117 0.90 10.77 -3.37
CA ARG A 117 1.74 10.14 -4.41
C ARG A 117 0.91 9.29 -5.37
N THR A 118 -0.06 8.52 -4.88
CA THR A 118 -0.98 7.73 -5.70
C THR A 118 -1.75 8.62 -6.67
N ILE A 119 -2.34 9.71 -6.17
CA ILE A 119 -3.08 10.69 -6.98
C ILE A 119 -2.14 11.38 -7.98
N GLY A 120 -0.94 11.76 -7.54
CA GLY A 120 0.09 12.39 -8.36
C GLY A 120 0.53 11.52 -9.54
N ILE A 121 0.84 10.25 -9.29
CA ILE A 121 1.22 9.28 -10.33
C ILE A 121 0.06 9.07 -11.30
N ALA A 122 -1.15 8.81 -10.80
CA ALA A 122 -2.32 8.62 -11.66
C ALA A 122 -2.59 9.84 -12.56
N THR A 123 -2.46 11.05 -12.01
CA THR A 123 -2.58 12.30 -12.78
C THR A 123 -1.47 12.43 -13.82
N GLY A 124 -0.23 12.07 -13.46
CA GLY A 124 0.91 12.05 -14.37
C GLY A 124 0.70 11.08 -15.54
N MET A 125 0.21 9.87 -15.25
CA MET A 125 -0.13 8.87 -16.28
C MET A 125 -1.16 9.44 -17.26
N GLN A 126 -2.25 10.04 -16.77
CA GLN A 126 -3.27 10.65 -17.63
C GLN A 126 -2.69 11.77 -18.51
N ARG A 127 -1.85 12.65 -17.97
CA ARG A 127 -1.18 13.71 -18.74
C ARG A 127 -0.26 13.14 -19.83
N ALA A 128 0.43 12.04 -19.52
CA ALA A 128 1.28 11.31 -20.44
C ALA A 128 0.49 10.42 -21.43
N LYS A 129 -0.85 10.42 -21.38
CA LYS A 129 -1.73 9.52 -22.16
C LYS A 129 -1.47 8.04 -21.91
N MET A 130 -0.93 7.70 -20.75
CA MET A 130 -0.75 6.34 -20.27
C MET A 130 -2.06 5.87 -19.60
N SER A 131 -2.51 4.67 -19.97
CA SER A 131 -3.72 4.09 -19.39
C SER A 131 -3.47 3.64 -17.95
N ILE A 132 -4.39 3.99 -17.05
CA ILE A 132 -4.43 3.38 -15.71
C ILE A 132 -5.05 1.99 -15.87
N PRO A 133 -4.42 0.91 -15.38
CA PRO A 133 -4.99 -0.42 -15.46
C PRO A 133 -6.41 -0.46 -14.87
N PRO A 134 -7.38 -1.13 -15.52
CA PRO A 134 -8.76 -1.21 -15.02
C PRO A 134 -8.85 -1.72 -13.58
N ALA A 135 -7.96 -2.65 -13.20
CA ALA A 135 -7.87 -3.20 -11.86
C ALA A 135 -7.54 -2.15 -10.78
N LEU A 136 -6.88 -1.04 -11.13
CA LEU A 136 -6.49 0.03 -10.22
C LEU A 136 -7.37 1.28 -10.32
N ALA A 137 -8.23 1.39 -11.33
CA ALA A 137 -9.01 2.59 -11.58
C ALA A 137 -9.95 2.94 -10.41
N GLY A 138 -10.60 1.93 -9.82
CA GLY A 138 -11.46 2.12 -8.64
C GLY A 138 -10.68 2.55 -7.40
N ASP A 139 -9.45 2.07 -7.23
CA ASP A 139 -8.58 2.45 -6.12
C ASP A 139 -8.07 3.88 -6.24
N VAL A 140 -7.76 4.33 -7.45
CA VAL A 140 -7.42 5.74 -7.72
C VAL A 140 -8.59 6.67 -7.41
N GLN A 141 -9.81 6.29 -7.82
CA GLN A 141 -11.01 7.05 -7.49
C GLN A 141 -11.23 7.10 -5.97
N LEU A 142 -11.03 5.98 -5.28
CA LEU A 142 -11.13 5.94 -3.83
C LEU A 142 -10.05 6.80 -3.17
N ALA A 143 -8.82 6.81 -3.67
CA ALA A 143 -7.77 7.68 -3.16
C ALA A 143 -8.16 9.16 -3.23
N GLN A 144 -8.72 9.59 -4.35
CA GLN A 144 -9.25 10.94 -4.53
C GLN A 144 -10.42 11.24 -3.58
N TYR A 145 -11.32 10.26 -3.35
CA TYR A 145 -12.42 10.41 -2.40
C TYR A 145 -11.90 10.55 -0.97
N ILE A 146 -10.96 9.72 -0.52
CA ILE A 146 -10.34 9.81 0.81
C ILE A 146 -9.72 11.21 0.99
N LYS A 147 -8.99 11.71 -0.01
CA LYS A 147 -8.38 13.04 0.03
C LYS A 147 -9.42 14.18 0.19
N LYS A 148 -10.62 14.02 -0.37
CA LYS A 148 -11.73 14.97 -0.20
C LYS A 148 -12.36 14.92 1.19
N LEU A 149 -12.30 13.78 1.88
CA LEU A 149 -12.78 13.65 3.26
C LEU A 149 -11.86 14.36 4.26
N GLY A 150 -10.56 14.42 3.96
CA GLY A 150 -9.58 15.12 4.78
C GLY A 150 -8.17 14.52 4.65
N VAL A 151 -7.31 14.84 5.62
CA VAL A 151 -5.98 14.22 5.72
C VAL A 151 -6.15 12.81 6.28
N SER A 152 -5.43 11.83 5.74
CA SER A 152 -5.33 10.48 6.29
C SER A 152 -3.93 9.94 6.02
N GLN A 153 -3.39 9.14 6.95
CA GLN A 153 -2.12 8.42 6.78
C GLN A 153 -2.32 7.01 6.23
N THR A 154 -3.57 6.58 6.05
CA THR A 154 -3.90 5.26 5.52
C THR A 154 -3.55 5.12 4.04
N SER A 155 -3.20 3.91 3.63
CA SER A 155 -3.25 3.51 2.21
C SER A 155 -4.70 3.25 1.81
N VAL A 156 -4.96 3.19 0.50
CA VAL A 156 -6.30 2.85 -0.02
C VAL A 156 -6.76 1.48 0.51
N SER A 157 -5.86 0.49 0.53
CA SER A 157 -6.15 -0.84 1.07
C SER A 157 -6.44 -0.80 2.58
N THR A 158 -5.64 -0.09 3.38
CA THR A 158 -5.88 0.03 4.83
C THR A 158 -7.19 0.75 5.12
N PHE A 159 -7.51 1.82 4.38
CA PHE A 159 -8.79 2.50 4.50
C PHE A 159 -9.96 1.55 4.23
N LYS A 160 -9.93 0.80 3.12
CA LYS A 160 -10.97 -0.18 2.75
C LYS A 160 -11.18 -1.21 3.85
N ASN A 161 -10.10 -1.77 4.38
CA ASN A 161 -10.16 -2.80 5.41
C ASN A 161 -10.77 -2.24 6.72
N ALA A 162 -10.37 -1.03 7.11
CA ALA A 162 -10.84 -0.39 8.34
C ALA A 162 -12.27 0.18 8.25
N TYR A 163 -12.75 0.53 7.05
CA TYR A 163 -14.04 1.18 6.81
C TYR A 163 -15.22 0.43 7.40
N GLY A 164 -15.29 -0.89 7.23
CA GLY A 164 -16.41 -1.69 7.75
C GLY A 164 -16.51 -1.64 9.27
N SER A 165 -15.37 -1.70 9.97
CA SER A 165 -15.33 -1.58 11.44
C SER A 165 -15.75 -0.19 11.91
N ALA A 166 -15.26 0.85 11.25
CA ALA A 166 -15.62 2.23 11.56
C ALA A 166 -17.12 2.51 11.33
N LEU A 167 -17.66 2.04 10.19
CA LEU A 167 -19.07 2.17 9.86
C LEU A 167 -19.96 1.45 10.87
N ALA A 168 -19.59 0.25 11.31
CA ALA A 168 -20.33 -0.47 12.33
C ALA A 168 -20.37 0.30 13.67
N ALA A 169 -19.23 0.85 14.10
CA ALA A 169 -19.15 1.66 15.32
C ALA A 169 -19.99 2.97 15.21
N ALA A 170 -19.98 3.61 14.05
CA ALA A 170 -20.80 4.79 13.78
C ALA A 170 -22.30 4.46 13.73
N ALA A 171 -22.66 3.37 13.06
CA ALA A 171 -24.05 2.92 12.94
C ALA A 171 -24.67 2.62 14.31
N LEU A 172 -23.91 2.02 15.23
CA LEU A 172 -24.35 1.79 16.60
C LEU A 172 -24.70 3.11 17.33
N GLN A 173 -23.92 4.16 17.12
CA GLN A 173 -24.18 5.49 17.71
C GLN A 173 -25.39 6.19 17.07
N ILE A 174 -25.50 6.15 15.74
CA ILE A 174 -26.58 6.85 14.99
C ILE A 174 -27.94 6.18 15.23
N ARG A 175 -27.98 4.84 15.19
CA ARG A 175 -29.23 4.06 15.26
C ARG A 175 -29.64 3.71 16.69
N GLY A 176 -28.70 3.77 17.64
CA GLY A 176 -28.89 3.27 19.00
C GLY A 176 -29.06 1.74 19.06
N ILE A 177 -29.16 1.20 20.27
CA ILE A 177 -29.26 -0.26 20.51
C ILE A 177 -30.59 -0.83 19.99
N ASN A 178 -31.64 0.00 19.95
CA ASN A 178 -32.99 -0.44 19.58
C ASN A 178 -33.23 -0.49 18.05
N ASN A 179 -32.21 -0.18 17.23
CA ASN A 179 -32.29 -0.17 15.77
C ASN A 179 -33.52 0.58 15.25
N ASP A 180 -33.44 1.92 15.23
CA ASP A 180 -34.45 2.75 14.56
C ASP A 180 -34.66 2.24 13.12
N ALA A 181 -35.84 1.68 12.85
CA ALA A 181 -36.14 0.99 11.60
C ALA A 181 -36.14 1.93 10.39
N ALA A 182 -36.23 3.24 10.62
CA ALA A 182 -36.16 4.25 9.58
C ALA A 182 -34.73 4.52 9.08
N CYS A 183 -33.70 4.07 9.80
CA CYS A 183 -32.30 4.35 9.48
C CYS A 183 -31.55 3.07 9.09
N GLU A 184 -31.29 2.86 7.81
CA GLU A 184 -30.50 1.72 7.35
C GLU A 184 -28.99 2.05 7.31
N VAL A 185 -28.14 1.03 7.52
CA VAL A 185 -26.67 1.20 7.48
C VAL A 185 -26.19 1.74 6.13
N LYS A 186 -26.91 1.44 5.04
CA LYS A 186 -26.57 1.92 3.69
C LYS A 186 -26.66 3.45 3.56
N ASP A 187 -27.47 4.09 4.40
CA ASP A 187 -27.72 5.54 4.41
C ASP A 187 -26.68 6.30 5.25
N ILE A 188 -25.82 5.58 5.98
CA ILE A 188 -24.74 6.14 6.77
C ILE A 188 -23.47 6.18 5.92
N LYS A 189 -22.88 7.38 5.77
CA LYS A 189 -21.68 7.61 4.96
C LYS A 189 -20.64 8.36 5.77
N ILE A 190 -19.37 8.06 5.50
CA ILE A 190 -18.28 8.92 5.97
C ILE A 190 -18.39 10.29 5.28
N VAL A 191 -18.22 11.35 6.04
CA VAL A 191 -18.30 12.73 5.54
C VAL A 191 -17.04 13.53 5.84
N ARG A 192 -16.22 13.10 6.81
CA ARG A 192 -15.00 13.80 7.20
C ARG A 192 -13.98 12.87 7.84
N ILE A 193 -12.71 13.11 7.58
CA ILE A 193 -11.56 12.57 8.31
C ILE A 193 -10.78 13.76 8.88
N ASP A 194 -10.60 13.78 10.19
CA ASP A 194 -9.85 14.81 10.91
C ASP A 194 -9.12 14.20 12.11
N GLY A 195 -8.57 15.05 13.00
CA GLY A 195 -7.89 14.59 14.22
C GLY A 195 -6.73 13.63 13.94
N VAL A 196 -6.03 13.80 12.82
CA VAL A 196 -4.89 12.97 12.44
C VAL A 196 -3.70 13.34 13.29
N GLU A 197 -3.33 12.44 14.21
CA GLU A 197 -2.13 12.60 15.03
C GLU A 197 -0.86 12.27 14.21
N PRO A 198 0.29 12.92 14.51
CA PRO A 198 1.57 12.51 13.96
C PRO A 198 1.87 11.03 14.27
N ILE A 199 2.57 10.35 13.36
CA ILE A 199 2.93 8.95 13.58
C ILE A 199 3.97 8.86 14.70
N ALA A 200 3.58 8.21 15.80
CA ALA A 200 4.46 7.91 16.92
C ALA A 200 5.42 6.77 16.56
N ASN A 201 6.68 6.88 16.99
CA ASN A 201 7.72 5.85 16.81
C ASN A 201 7.88 5.39 15.35
N ALA A 202 7.76 6.33 14.40
CA ALA A 202 7.81 6.03 12.98
C ALA A 202 9.19 5.52 12.56
N VAL A 203 9.21 4.36 11.89
CA VAL A 203 10.39 3.79 11.24
C VAL A 203 10.02 3.47 9.80
N TYR A 204 10.80 4.00 8.86
CA TYR A 204 10.59 3.81 7.43
C TYR A 204 11.72 2.97 6.83
N LEU A 205 11.46 2.33 5.69
CA LEU A 205 12.55 1.87 4.84
C LEU A 205 13.27 3.09 4.25
N SER A 206 14.61 3.05 4.26
CA SER A 206 15.46 4.08 3.65
C SER A 206 15.47 3.91 2.13
N LEU A 207 14.49 4.51 1.47
CA LEU A 207 14.29 4.46 0.03
C LEU A 207 14.68 5.77 -0.65
N ASN A 208 15.07 5.70 -1.92
CA ASN A 208 15.36 6.85 -2.76
C ASN A 208 14.07 7.46 -3.34
N GLN A 209 14.16 8.71 -3.81
CA GLN A 209 13.09 9.35 -4.59
C GLN A 209 12.75 8.57 -5.87
N PRO A 210 11.47 8.56 -6.31
CA PRO A 210 10.29 9.18 -5.69
C PRO A 210 9.64 8.40 -4.53
N LEU A 211 10.21 7.26 -4.13
CA LEU A 211 9.64 6.37 -3.10
C LEU A 211 10.20 6.61 -1.70
N GLU A 212 10.85 7.74 -1.46
CA GLU A 212 11.34 8.05 -0.12
C GLU A 212 10.21 8.01 0.91
N ASN A 213 10.48 7.40 2.06
CA ASN A 213 9.53 7.24 3.16
C ASN A 213 8.17 6.63 2.75
N SER A 214 8.07 5.92 1.62
CA SER A 214 6.80 5.35 1.15
C SER A 214 6.45 4.00 1.78
N TYR A 215 7.28 3.50 2.70
CA TYR A 215 7.07 2.22 3.38
C TYR A 215 7.28 2.37 4.89
N LEU A 216 6.19 2.44 5.65
CA LEU A 216 6.21 2.49 7.10
C LEU A 216 6.35 1.07 7.67
N VAL A 217 7.48 0.80 8.33
CA VAL A 217 7.77 -0.50 8.98
C VAL A 217 7.23 -0.53 10.39
N GLN A 218 7.36 0.57 11.13
CA GLN A 218 6.87 0.69 12.50
C GLN A 218 6.25 2.06 12.69
N GLY A 219 5.21 2.12 13.50
CA GLY A 219 4.61 3.37 13.96
C GLY A 219 3.15 3.17 14.31
N SER A 220 2.60 4.10 15.06
CA SER A 220 1.17 4.13 15.36
C SER A 220 0.62 5.54 15.24
N TRP A 221 -0.64 5.64 14.88
CA TRP A 221 -1.33 6.92 14.77
C TRP A 221 -2.82 6.73 15.04
N SER A 222 -3.52 7.85 15.20
CA SER A 222 -4.97 7.86 15.29
C SER A 222 -5.58 8.86 14.33
N GLU A 223 -6.80 8.57 13.91
CA GLU A 223 -7.63 9.43 13.05
C GLU A 223 -9.05 9.46 13.60
N SER A 224 -9.77 10.56 13.38
CA SER A 224 -11.18 10.69 13.72
C SER A 224 -12.01 10.67 12.44
N TRP A 225 -12.88 9.67 12.31
CA TRP A 225 -13.71 9.45 11.13
C TRP A 225 -15.15 9.81 11.48
N THR A 226 -15.67 10.87 10.87
CA THR A 226 -17.04 11.34 11.09
C THR A 226 -17.97 10.76 10.03
N PHE A 227 -19.04 10.12 10.48
CA PHE A 227 -20.12 9.59 9.67
C PHE A 227 -21.39 10.41 9.88
N ALA A 228 -22.20 10.52 8.83
CA ALA A 228 -23.50 11.15 8.88
C ALA A 228 -24.56 10.25 8.24
N GLY A 229 -25.77 10.32 8.76
CA GLY A 229 -26.94 9.61 8.26
C GLY A 229 -28.13 9.82 9.20
N CYS A 230 -29.34 9.85 8.64
CA CYS A 230 -30.58 9.92 9.43
C CYS A 230 -30.61 11.12 10.38
N ASP A 231 -30.21 12.30 9.86
CA ASP A 231 -30.10 13.58 10.56
C ASP A 231 -29.18 13.58 11.80
N LYS A 232 -28.33 12.56 11.92
CA LYS A 232 -27.37 12.41 13.01
C LYS A 232 -25.95 12.29 12.46
N THR A 233 -24.99 12.56 13.35
CA THR A 233 -23.58 12.32 13.09
C THR A 233 -22.96 11.48 14.20
N ALA A 234 -21.94 10.71 13.86
CA ALA A 234 -21.15 9.95 14.80
C ALA A 234 -19.67 10.06 14.43
N THR A 235 -18.83 10.34 15.41
CA THR A 235 -17.37 10.34 15.22
C THR A 235 -16.78 9.10 15.85
N VAL A 236 -15.96 8.41 15.07
CA VAL A 236 -15.29 7.17 15.47
C VAL A 236 -13.79 7.45 15.51
N LYS A 237 -13.15 7.17 16.65
CA LYS A 237 -11.70 7.21 16.76
C LYS A 237 -11.13 5.90 16.22
N MET A 238 -10.31 6.02 15.18
CA MET A 238 -9.56 4.94 14.58
C MET A 238 -8.14 4.95 15.14
N LEU A 239 -7.65 3.79 15.54
CA LEU A 239 -6.28 3.58 15.98
C LEU A 239 -5.62 2.63 14.99
N PHE A 240 -4.45 3.03 14.48
CA PHE A 240 -3.69 2.25 13.51
C PHE A 240 -2.29 1.97 14.04
N THR A 241 -1.78 0.77 13.74
CA THR A 241 -0.41 0.37 14.03
C THR A 241 0.16 -0.30 12.79
N ALA A 242 1.30 0.18 12.28
CA ALA A 242 2.00 -0.43 11.16
C ALA A 242 2.28 -1.92 11.45
N ASP A 243 2.01 -2.78 10.48
CA ASP A 243 2.18 -4.23 10.63
C ASP A 243 3.60 -4.71 10.27
N GLY A 244 4.47 -3.83 9.77
CA GLY A 244 5.83 -4.18 9.34
C GLY A 244 5.91 -4.82 7.95
N TRP A 245 4.80 -5.11 7.29
CA TRP A 245 4.76 -5.62 5.91
C TRP A 245 3.92 -4.75 4.96
N GLY A 246 3.82 -3.46 5.25
CA GLY A 246 3.24 -2.44 4.37
C GLY A 246 1.76 -2.15 4.60
N GLY A 247 1.10 -2.84 5.53
CA GLY A 247 -0.26 -2.51 5.96
C GLY A 247 -0.29 -2.00 7.41
N ALA A 248 -1.48 -2.01 8.00
CA ALA A 248 -1.66 -1.69 9.41
C ALA A 248 -2.73 -2.57 10.05
N HIS A 249 -2.51 -2.91 11.32
CA HIS A 249 -3.58 -3.30 12.23
C HIS A 249 -4.41 -2.07 12.59
N TYR A 250 -5.70 -2.29 12.85
CA TYR A 250 -6.60 -1.22 13.22
C TYR A 250 -7.62 -1.65 14.28
N SER A 251 -8.08 -0.68 15.04
CA SER A 251 -9.25 -0.80 15.91
C SER A 251 -10.08 0.47 15.82
N SER A 252 -11.39 0.34 16.07
CA SER A 252 -12.33 1.46 16.07
C SER A 252 -13.01 1.56 17.43
N SER A 253 -13.22 2.79 17.90
CA SER A 253 -13.95 3.05 19.13
C SER A 253 -14.84 4.29 18.98
N PRO A 254 -16.07 4.28 19.52
CA PRO A 254 -16.88 5.48 19.65
C PRO A 254 -16.14 6.56 20.43
N ILE A 255 -16.12 7.79 19.93
CA ILE A 255 -15.77 8.92 20.80
C ILE A 255 -16.98 9.19 21.68
N LYS A 256 -16.86 9.00 23.00
CA LYS A 256 -17.89 9.47 23.93
C LYS A 256 -17.93 10.99 23.84
N LEU A 257 -18.98 11.54 23.25
CA LEU A 257 -19.30 12.95 23.38
C LEU A 257 -19.84 13.14 24.81
N HIS A 258 -19.12 13.93 25.61
CA HIS A 258 -19.52 14.33 26.96
C HIS A 258 -20.68 15.33 26.93
#